data_AF-A0A5B7GNU0-F1
#
_entry.id   AF-A0A5B7GNU0-F1
#
_cell.length_a   1.000
_cell.length_b   1.000
_cell.length_c   1.000
_cell.angle_alpha   90.00
_cell.angle_beta   90.00
_cell.angle_gamma   90.00
#
_symmetry.space_group_name_H-M   'P 1'
#
loop_
_entity.id
_entity.type
_entity.pdbx_description
1 polymer ?
#
loop_
_entity_poly.entity_id
_entity_poly.type
_entity_poly.pdbx_seq_one_letter_code
_entity_poly.pdbx_strand_id
1 'polypeptide(L)'
;MSSITTIESCIRLSGRELRQAKPFHRAYDDIYVFFEVFKLYEPNECDHNFMDIFGAGTDLRNLISHYCGSVADPLVSPSNLIHLRFFALERARETQFRVWYTSFRDSNQTGEWGVGG
;
A
#
# COMPACT_ATOMS: atom_id res chain seq x y z
N MET A 1 12.01 -17.22 6.07
CA MET A 1 11.88 -16.84 4.65
C MET A 1 11.19 -15.49 4.62
N SER A 2 11.70 -14.56 3.81
CA SER A 2 11.06 -13.27 3.61
C SER A 2 10.98 -12.97 2.12
N SER A 3 9.84 -12.46 1.67
CA SER A 3 9.64 -12.02 0.29
C SER A 3 8.99 -10.64 0.29
N ILE A 4 9.41 -9.80 -0.64
CA ILE A 4 8.89 -8.45 -0.81
C ILE A 4 8.35 -8.30 -2.23
N THR A 5 7.14 -7.78 -2.35
CA THR A 5 6.50 -7.42 -3.62
C THR A 5 6.23 -5.92 -3.62
N THR A 6 6.68 -5.23 -4.67
CA THR A 6 6.43 -3.79 -4.85
C THR A 6 5.24 -3.59 -5.78
N ILE A 7 4.35 -2.67 -5.41
CA ILE A 7 3.20 -2.25 -6.23
C ILE A 7 3.32 -0.74 -6.43
N GLU A 8 3.29 -0.30 -7.69
CA GLU A 8 3.30 1.11 -8.08
C GLU A 8 2.08 1.42 -8.94
N SER A 9 1.37 2.51 -8.65
CA SER A 9 0.35 3.03 -9.57
C SER A 9 1.01 3.99 -10.57
N CYS A 10 1.01 3.63 -11.84
CA CYS A 10 1.47 4.49 -12.93
C CYS A 10 0.33 5.35 -13.45
N ILE A 11 0.51 6.67 -13.43
CA ILE A 11 -0.42 7.60 -14.08
C ILE A 11 -0.26 7.47 -15.59
N ARG A 12 -1.32 7.10 -16.30
CA ARG A 12 -1.37 7.26 -17.76
C ARG A 12 -1.57 8.74 -18.07
N LEU A 13 -0.49 9.48 -18.28
CA LEU A 13 -0.56 10.85 -18.80
C LEU A 13 -1.11 10.79 -20.23
N SER A 14 -2.42 10.98 -20.39
CA SER A 14 -3.02 11.17 -21.71
C SER A 14 -2.44 12.44 -22.31
N GLY A 15 -1.70 12.29 -23.42
CA GLY A 15 -0.96 13.37 -24.04
C GLY A 15 -1.84 14.55 -24.41
N ARG A 16 -1.74 15.64 -23.65
CA ARG A 16 -1.95 17.00 -24.11
C ARG A 16 -0.78 17.84 -23.60
N GLU A 17 -0.06 18.39 -24.56
CA GLU A 17 1.04 19.35 -24.51
C GLU A 17 1.28 20.02 -23.14
N LEU A 18 2.51 19.85 -22.62
CA LEU A 18 3.04 20.59 -21.48
C LEU A 18 3.19 22.08 -21.86
N ARG A 19 2.10 22.84 -21.81
CA ARG A 19 2.14 24.31 -21.80
C ARG A 19 1.60 24.76 -20.45
N GLN A 20 2.51 25.34 -19.65
CA GLN A 20 2.37 25.81 -18.26
C GLN A 20 2.57 24.75 -17.17
N ALA A 21 3.83 24.57 -16.77
CA ALA A 21 4.19 23.99 -15.48
C ALA A 21 3.79 24.96 -14.35
N LYS A 22 2.59 24.78 -13.80
CA LYS A 22 2.30 25.14 -12.40
C LYS A 22 3.03 24.13 -11.49
N PRO A 23 3.42 24.49 -10.25
CA PRO A 23 4.20 23.59 -9.41
C PRO A 23 3.45 22.26 -9.29
N PHE A 24 4.10 21.20 -9.75
CA PHE A 24 3.59 19.84 -9.83
C PHE A 24 3.34 19.33 -8.41
N HIS A 25 2.18 19.68 -7.84
CA HIS A 25 1.59 18.86 -6.80
C HIS A 25 1.44 17.48 -7.43
N ARG A 26 2.21 16.53 -6.91
CA ARG A 26 2.35 15.17 -7.42
C ARG A 26 0.96 14.55 -7.37
N ALA A 27 0.20 14.60 -8.47
CA ALA A 27 -1.14 14.03 -8.56
C ALA A 27 -1.03 12.51 -8.69
N TYR A 28 -0.63 11.86 -7.60
CA TYR A 28 -0.45 10.43 -7.54
C TYR A 28 -1.75 9.77 -7.09
N ASP A 29 -2.06 8.60 -7.64
CA ASP A 29 -3.25 7.85 -7.27
C ASP A 29 -2.96 7.10 -5.96
N ASP A 30 -3.91 7.10 -5.03
CA ASP A 30 -3.83 6.26 -3.83
C ASP A 30 -4.09 4.80 -4.22
N ILE A 31 -3.50 3.85 -3.49
CA ILE A 31 -3.69 2.42 -3.73
C ILE A 31 -4.61 1.86 -2.66
N TYR A 32 -5.79 1.39 -3.06
CA TYR A 32 -6.63 0.56 -2.21
C TYR A 32 -6.16 -0.89 -2.27
N VAL A 33 -5.97 -1.51 -1.11
CA VAL A 33 -5.54 -2.90 -0.95
C VAL A 33 -6.62 -3.67 -0.21
N PHE A 34 -7.02 -4.82 -0.76
CA PHE A 34 -8.03 -5.70 -0.20
C PHE A 34 -7.52 -7.14 -0.16
N PHE A 35 -7.74 -7.82 0.97
CA PHE A 35 -7.39 -9.23 1.15
C PHE A 35 -8.63 -10.09 0.89
N GLU A 36 -8.68 -10.76 -0.26
CA GLU A 36 -9.74 -11.75 -0.53
C GLU A 36 -9.55 -13.00 0.31
N VAL A 37 -8.31 -13.42 0.51
CA VAL A 37 -7.93 -14.51 1.40
C VAL A 37 -6.79 -14.03 2.28
N PHE A 38 -6.90 -14.25 3.58
CA PHE A 38 -5.82 -14.00 4.53
C PHE A 38 -5.85 -15.07 5.63
N LYS A 39 -4.88 -15.98 5.61
CA LYS A 39 -4.76 -17.07 6.57
C LYS A 39 -3.29 -17.33 6.87
N LEU A 40 -2.83 -16.78 7.98
CA LEU A 40 -1.55 -17.12 8.56
C LEU A 40 -1.58 -18.56 9.12
N TYR A 41 -0.44 -19.26 9.06
CA TYR A 41 -0.28 -20.58 9.67
C TYR A 41 -0.40 -20.53 11.21
N GLU A 42 0.32 -19.60 11.87
CA GLU A 42 0.28 -19.38 13.32
C GLU A 42 -0.19 -17.95 13.66
N PRO A 43 -1.48 -17.64 13.50
CA PRO A 43 -2.00 -16.29 13.77
C PRO A 43 -1.79 -15.90 15.24
N ASN A 44 -1.43 -14.63 15.45
CA ASN A 44 -1.06 -13.97 16.70
C ASN A 44 0.34 -14.31 17.24
N GLU A 45 1.04 -15.27 16.64
CA GLU A 45 2.47 -15.49 16.89
C GLU A 45 3.29 -14.63 15.92
N CYS A 46 3.32 -13.32 16.16
CA CYS A 46 3.82 -12.32 15.20
C CYS A 46 5.31 -12.47 14.85
N ASP A 47 6.08 -13.24 15.63
CA ASP A 47 7.48 -13.57 15.33
C ASP A 47 7.62 -14.82 14.44
N HIS A 48 6.55 -15.59 14.23
CA HIS A 48 6.56 -16.80 13.42
C HIS A 48 6.15 -16.53 11.99
N ASN A 49 5.13 -15.71 11.78
CA ASN A 49 4.71 -15.25 10.46
C ASN A 49 3.88 -13.96 10.53
N PHE A 50 4.07 -13.09 9.54
CA PHE A 50 3.35 -11.83 9.44
C PHE A 50 3.40 -11.28 8.01
N MET A 51 2.50 -10.34 7.73
CA MET A 51 2.50 -9.51 6.53
C MET A 51 2.61 -8.05 6.94
N ASP A 52 3.62 -7.35 6.41
CA ASP A 52 3.72 -5.90 6.53
C ASP A 52 3.38 -5.23 5.20
N ILE A 53 2.71 -4.09 5.29
CA ILE A 53 2.56 -3.15 4.19
C ILE A 53 3.35 -1.89 4.52
N PHE A 54 4.27 -1.53 3.64
CA PHE A 54 5.02 -0.29 3.71
C PHE A 54 4.65 0.65 2.56
N GLY A 55 4.91 1.96 2.75
CA GLY A 55 4.81 2.98 1.72
C GLY A 55 6.04 3.02 0.82
N ALA A 56 6.69 4.19 0.73
CA ALA A 56 7.78 4.45 -0.21
C ALA A 56 9.13 3.74 0.10
N GLY A 57 9.26 3.09 1.25
CA GLY A 57 10.45 2.36 1.68
C GLY A 57 10.08 1.19 2.56
N THR A 58 11.00 0.28 2.84
CA THR A 58 10.74 -0.97 3.60
C THR A 58 11.23 -0.94 5.05
N ASP A 59 11.58 0.24 5.55
CA ASP A 59 11.96 0.46 6.94
C ASP A 59 10.76 0.81 7.82
N LEU A 60 10.91 0.66 9.14
CA LEU A 60 9.82 0.83 10.11
C LEU A 60 9.15 2.22 10.07
N ARG A 61 9.85 3.27 9.61
CA ARG A 61 9.28 4.61 9.46
C ARG A 61 8.24 4.70 8.33
N ASN A 62 8.32 3.77 7.37
CA ASN A 62 7.40 3.65 6.24
C ASN A 62 6.35 2.56 6.47
N LEU A 63 6.29 1.92 7.65
CA LEU A 63 5.30 0.91 7.96
C LEU A 63 3.91 1.54 8.00
N ILE A 64 3.03 1.09 7.12
CA ILE A 64 1.63 1.52 7.05
C ILE A 64 0.77 0.61 7.92
N SER A 65 0.96 -0.71 7.80
CA SER A 65 0.18 -1.70 8.54
C SER A 65 0.98 -2.98 8.78
N HIS A 66 0.71 -3.61 9.91
CA HIS A 66 1.28 -4.90 10.33
C HIS A 66 0.15 -5.88 10.60
N TYR A 67 0.16 -7.00 9.89
CA TYR A 67 -0.85 -8.05 10.02
C TYR A 67 -0.20 -9.34 10.53
N CYS A 68 -0.49 -9.70 11.77
CA CYS A 68 -0.15 -11.01 12.34
C CYS A 68 -1.37 -11.79 12.87
N GLY A 69 -2.58 -11.25 12.80
CA GLY A 69 -3.79 -11.88 13.32
C GLY A 69 -4.47 -12.84 12.34
N SER A 70 -5.72 -13.22 12.66
CA SER A 70 -6.56 -14.05 11.80
C SER A 70 -7.30 -13.27 10.70
N VAL A 71 -7.26 -11.93 10.75
CA VAL A 71 -7.97 -11.02 9.86
C VAL A 71 -7.00 -9.93 9.40
N ALA A 72 -7.15 -9.50 8.15
CA ALA A 72 -6.45 -8.34 7.60
C ALA A 72 -7.47 -7.35 7.04
N ASP A 73 -7.60 -6.20 7.69
CA ASP A 73 -8.49 -5.14 7.22
C ASP A 73 -7.94 -4.50 5.93
N PRO A 74 -8.83 -4.11 4.99
CA PRO A 74 -8.43 -3.37 3.80
C PRO A 74 -7.79 -2.02 4.18
N LEU A 75 -6.93 -1.50 3.33
CA LEU A 75 -6.32 -0.18 3.54
C LEU A 75 -6.29 0.65 2.27
N VAL A 76 -6.14 1.96 2.45
CA VAL A 76 -5.77 2.92 1.41
C VAL A 76 -4.35 3.40 1.72
N SER A 77 -3.44 3.29 0.77
CA SER A 77 -2.08 3.80 0.95
C SER A 77 -2.07 5.33 0.84
N PRO A 78 -1.22 6.03 1.63
CA PRO A 78 -1.01 7.48 1.49
C PRO A 78 -0.07 7.83 0.32
N SER A 79 0.34 6.83 -0.47
CA SER A 79 1.34 6.90 -1.54
C SER A 79 0.91 6.06 -2.74
N ASN A 80 1.41 6.41 -3.92
CA ASN A 80 1.24 5.64 -5.15
C ASN A 80 2.19 4.44 -5.29
N LEU A 81 2.88 4.10 -4.21
CA LEU A 81 3.85 3.03 -4.14
C LEU A 81 3.70 2.37 -2.78
N ILE A 82 3.63 1.04 -2.77
CA ILE A 82 3.65 0.25 -1.55
C ILE A 82 4.56 -0.97 -1.72
N HIS A 83 5.05 -1.48 -0.60
CA HIS A 83 5.77 -2.75 -0.51
C HIS A 83 5.02 -3.71 0.43
N LEU A 84 4.66 -4.88 -0.09
CA LEU A 84 4.12 -5.99 0.69
C LEU A 84 5.27 -6.91 1.09
N ARG A 85 5.55 -7.03 2.37
CA ARG A 85 6.55 -7.94 2.92
C ARG A 85 5.86 -9.07 3.66
N PHE A 86 6.02 -10.28 3.14
CA PHE A 86 5.68 -11.49 3.88
C PHE A 86 6.91 -12.04 4.59
N PHE A 87 6.76 -12.42 5.84
CA PHE A 87 7.75 -13.16 6.61
C PHE A 87 7.12 -14.42 7.19
N ALA A 88 7.87 -15.52 7.15
CA ALA A 88 7.53 -16.73 7.88
C ALA A 88 8.79 -17.53 8.24
N LEU A 89 8.81 -18.10 9.45
CA LEU A 89 9.70 -19.19 9.82
C LEU A 89 9.39 -20.44 8.99
N GLU A 90 10.31 -21.41 8.98
CA GLU A 90 10.18 -22.61 8.15
C GLU A 90 8.92 -23.43 8.43
N ARG A 91 8.55 -23.58 9.70
CA ARG A 91 7.32 -24.26 10.13
C ARG A 91 6.03 -23.51 9.79
N ALA A 92 6.10 -22.20 9.55
CA ALA A 92 4.94 -21.33 9.32
C ALA A 92 4.74 -20.95 7.84
N ARG A 93 5.39 -21.66 6.91
CA ARG A 93 5.34 -21.38 5.46
C ARG A 93 4.00 -21.74 4.82
N GLU A 94 3.18 -22.59 5.44
CA GLU A 94 1.84 -22.98 4.97
C GLU A 94 0.79 -21.88 5.22
N THR A 95 1.19 -20.63 5.05
CA THR A 95 0.33 -19.44 5.07
C THR A 95 -0.29 -19.24 3.69
N GLN A 96 -1.54 -18.81 3.63
CA GLN A 96 -2.27 -18.55 2.39
C GLN A 96 -2.84 -17.14 2.39
N PHE A 97 -2.54 -16.34 1.36
CA PHE A 97 -3.19 -15.05 1.15
C PHE A 97 -3.40 -14.77 -0.34
N ARG A 98 -4.42 -13.97 -0.64
CA ARG A 98 -4.70 -13.41 -1.97
C ARG A 98 -5.09 -11.96 -1.83
N VAL A 99 -4.32 -11.09 -2.48
CA VAL A 99 -4.42 -9.64 -2.35
C VAL A 99 -4.83 -9.05 -3.68
N TRP A 100 -5.88 -8.23 -3.66
CA TRP A 100 -6.26 -7.36 -4.77
C TRP A 100 -5.85 -5.94 -4.46
N TYR A 101 -5.50 -5.19 -5.50
CA TYR A 101 -5.22 -3.77 -5.38
C TYR A 101 -5.80 -3.01 -6.56
N THR A 102 -6.16 -1.75 -6.33
CA THR A 102 -6.53 -0.80 -7.38
C THR A 102 -6.03 0.59 -7.01
N SER A 103 -5.67 1.38 -8.02
CA SER A 103 -5.38 2.79 -7.82
C SER A 103 -6.62 3.64 -8.05
N PHE A 104 -6.75 4.76 -7.34
CA PHE A 104 -7.82 5.73 -7.53
C PHE A 104 -7.35 7.13 -7.14
N ARG A 105 -8.09 8.15 -7.59
CA ARG A 105 -7.90 9.54 -7.16
C ARG A 105 -8.99 9.91 -6.20
N ASP A 106 -8.64 10.35 -5.01
CA ASP A 106 -9.63 10.98 -4.14
C ASP A 106 -9.97 12.38 -4.65
N SER A 107 -11.20 12.57 -5.11
CA SER A 107 -11.70 13.88 -5.54
C SER A 107 -11.96 14.84 -4.38
N ASN A 108 -12.01 14.35 -3.13
CA ASN A 108 -12.17 15.19 -1.93
C ASN A 108 -10.87 15.81 -1.43
N GLN A 109 -9.71 15.46 -2.01
CA GLN A 109 -8.49 16.27 -1.88
C GLN A 109 -8.55 17.50 -2.81
N THR A 110 -9.70 18.19 -2.83
CA THR A 110 -9.72 19.61 -3.18
C THR A 110 -8.95 20.33 -2.09
N GLY A 111 -7.68 20.65 -2.38
CA GLY A 111 -6.88 21.49 -1.50
C GLY A 111 -7.65 22.72 -1.06
N GLU A 112 -7.38 23.15 0.18
CA GLU A 112 -7.70 24.49 0.66
C GLU A 112 -7.31 25.51 -0.41
N TRP A 113 -8.31 25.98 -1.16
CA TRP A 113 -8.18 27.22 -1.91
C TRP A 113 -8.10 28.31 -0.85
N GLY A 114 -6.90 28.87 -0.68
CA GLY A 114 -6.65 29.96 0.24
C GLY A 114 -7.75 31.01 0.14
N VAL A 115 -8.54 31.12 1.20
CA VAL A 115 -9.34 32.31 1.48
C VAL A 115 -8.35 33.38 1.93
N GLY A 116 -7.73 34.04 0.96
CA GLY A 116 -7.07 35.33 1.16
C GLY A 116 -8.05 36.41 0.72
N GLY A 117 -8.48 37.24 1.68
CA GLY A 117 -9.32 38.42 1.44
C GLY A 117 -8.59 39.57 0.74
#